data_AF-A0ABD1E739-F1
#
_entry.id   AF-A0ABD1E739-F1
#
_cell.length_a   1.000
_cell.length_b   1.000
_cell.length_c   1.000
_cell.angle_alpha   90.00
_cell.angle_beta   90.00
_cell.angle_gamma   90.00
#
_symmetry.space_group_name_H-M   'P 1'
#
loop_
_entity.id
_entity.type
_entity.pdbx_description
1 polymer ?
#
loop_
_entity_poly.entity_id
_entity_poly.type
_entity_poly.pdbx_seq_one_letter_code
_entity_poly.pdbx_strand_id
1 'polypeptide(L)'
;MTFILTLSYILIVFLILIFSKLSIINENRIFGKYPRKTKYYWLKVLVMYVILSLRKFFKKVPADYFEKLDKPQQLSPTPKAADAVYFNGVNNKGECLIHGTARRHGLIDGFLYLKINASELGLLELTTLPDTSQIMDTSGTGYEAAGIKVVALKPMKTWKITFNGKLREAKNKDSLHEVSIEAIYTSDKPCFNYETQMEPWNMAKNIAYEKWSRKYFENFNNHHQLHYEQFGVVKANVTIDKQEYRLNVDCLRDHSVASHRDWGSFERYILHWISMENGDHFALGMICNPICYSSKSPGQKQEYRKYMSAPFG
;
A
#
# COMPACT_ATOMS: atom_id res chain seq x y z
N MET A 1 10.97 31.32 39.18
CA MET A 1 11.69 30.17 38.57
C MET A 1 11.33 28.85 39.26
N THR A 2 11.41 28.77 40.59
CA THR A 2 11.12 27.55 41.39
C THR A 2 9.71 26.98 41.18
N PHE A 3 8.67 27.82 41.19
CA PHE A 3 7.28 27.38 40.98
C PHE A 3 7.03 26.72 39.60
N ILE A 4 7.66 27.25 38.54
CA ILE A 4 7.56 26.70 37.17
C ILE A 4 8.25 25.33 37.11
N LEU A 5 9.40 25.18 37.76
CA LEU A 5 10.13 23.92 37.84
C LEU A 5 9.34 22.86 38.63
N THR A 6 8.70 23.25 39.73
CA THR A 6 7.84 22.35 40.52
C THR A 6 6.62 21.90 39.72
N LEU A 7 5.93 22.80 39.03
CA LEU A 7 4.77 22.47 38.19
C LEU A 7 5.16 21.54 37.03
N SER A 8 6.32 21.80 36.40
CA SER A 8 6.86 20.95 35.34
C SER A 8 7.20 19.55 35.84
N TYR A 9 7.81 19.44 37.03
CA TYR A 9 8.13 18.16 37.64
C TYR A 9 6.88 17.35 37.98
N ILE A 10 5.85 17.98 38.58
CA ILE A 10 4.57 17.33 38.88
C ILE A 10 3.91 16.83 37.59
N LEU A 11 3.92 17.63 36.53
CA LEU A 11 3.39 17.23 35.22
C LEU A 11 4.14 16.01 34.66
N ILE A 12 5.47 16.00 34.73
CA ILE A 12 6.29 14.87 34.26
C ILE A 12 5.97 13.59 35.04
N VAL A 13 5.96 13.66 36.38
CA VAL A 13 5.62 12.50 37.23
C VAL A 13 4.21 11.99 36.93
N PHE A 14 3.25 12.90 36.77
CA PHE A 14 1.88 12.56 36.41
C PHE A 14 1.80 11.86 35.04
N LEU A 15 2.51 12.37 34.04
CA LEU A 15 2.59 11.75 32.71
C LEU A 15 3.24 10.36 32.78
N ILE A 16 4.28 10.17 33.59
CA ILE A 16 4.94 8.87 33.79
C ILE A 16 3.96 7.88 34.45
N LEU A 17 3.23 8.30 35.49
CA LEU A 17 2.25 7.45 36.16
C LEU A 17 1.09 7.07 35.24
N ILE A 18 0.61 8.00 34.42
CA ILE A 18 -0.39 7.72 33.38
C ILE A 18 0.19 6.72 32.37
N PHE A 19 1.37 6.98 31.82
CA PHE A 19 1.97 6.11 30.82
C PHE A 19 2.23 4.70 31.36
N SER A 20 2.66 4.58 32.61
CA SER A 20 2.81 3.29 33.31
C SER A 20 1.48 2.54 33.37
N LYS A 21 0.39 3.21 33.75
CA LYS A 21 -0.97 2.60 33.74
C LYS A 21 -1.44 2.23 32.33
N LEU A 22 -1.16 3.06 31.34
CA LEU A 22 -1.49 2.78 29.93
C LEU A 22 -0.65 1.62 29.36
N SER A 23 0.54 1.39 29.89
CA SER A 23 1.45 0.33 29.42
C SER A 23 1.12 -1.07 29.96
N ILE A 24 0.09 -1.18 30.82
CA ILE A 24 -0.37 -2.46 31.37
C ILE A 24 -0.88 -3.37 30.24
N ILE A 25 -0.40 -4.61 30.28
CA ILE A 25 -0.66 -5.67 29.29
C ILE A 25 -2.06 -6.24 29.50
N ASN A 26 -2.76 -6.54 28.41
CA ASN A 26 -3.81 -7.56 28.44
C ASN A 26 -3.18 -8.90 28.09
N GLU A 27 -2.97 -9.77 29.08
CA GLU A 27 -2.39 -11.10 28.85
C GLU A 27 -3.34 -12.02 28.07
N ASN A 28 -4.64 -11.69 28.05
CA ASN A 28 -5.68 -12.47 27.40
C ASN A 28 -5.80 -12.14 25.90
N ARG A 29 -4.78 -12.48 25.12
CA ARG A 29 -4.83 -12.42 23.64
C ARG A 29 -5.63 -13.62 23.09
N ILE A 30 -6.53 -13.37 22.14
CA ILE A 30 -7.21 -14.45 21.42
C ILE A 30 -6.17 -15.14 20.52
N PHE A 31 -6.04 -16.46 20.65
CA PHE A 31 -5.04 -17.27 19.95
C PHE A 31 -3.58 -16.80 20.14
N GLY A 32 -3.27 -16.09 21.24
CA GLY A 32 -1.94 -15.49 21.46
C GLY A 32 -1.60 -14.30 20.54
N LYS A 33 -2.47 -13.97 19.57
CA LYS A 33 -2.22 -12.95 18.55
C LYS A 33 -3.05 -11.69 18.74
N TYR A 34 -4.37 -11.83 18.94
CA TYR A 34 -5.30 -10.70 18.89
C TYR A 34 -5.56 -10.12 20.29
N PRO A 35 -5.07 -8.91 20.61
CA PRO A 35 -5.30 -8.25 21.89
C PRO A 35 -6.78 -7.89 22.09
N ARG A 36 -7.21 -7.92 23.36
CA ARG A 36 -8.54 -7.49 23.79
C ARG A 36 -8.47 -6.10 24.43
N LYS A 37 -9.59 -5.37 24.41
CA LYS A 37 -9.72 -4.06 25.08
C LYS A 37 -9.33 -4.19 26.55
N THR A 38 -8.49 -3.28 27.04
CA THR A 38 -8.19 -3.13 28.47
C THR A 38 -9.14 -2.10 29.10
N LYS A 39 -9.15 -2.00 30.43
CA LYS A 39 -9.86 -0.92 31.15
C LYS A 39 -9.43 0.49 30.72
N TYR A 40 -8.23 0.64 30.15
CA TYR A 40 -7.70 1.93 29.67
C TYR A 40 -7.83 2.12 28.15
N TYR A 41 -8.52 1.21 27.44
CA TYR A 41 -8.64 1.25 25.99
C TYR A 41 -9.12 2.61 25.49
N TRP A 42 -10.24 3.12 26.01
CA TRP A 42 -10.79 4.39 25.56
C TRP A 42 -9.92 5.61 25.90
N LEU A 43 -9.18 5.56 27.01
CA LEU A 43 -8.20 6.60 27.35
C LEU A 43 -7.04 6.60 26.33
N LYS A 44 -6.54 5.42 25.95
CA LYS A 44 -5.54 5.28 24.87
C LYS A 44 -6.07 5.81 23.54
N VAL A 45 -7.32 5.49 23.19
CA VAL A 45 -7.96 6.00 21.97
C VAL A 45 -7.98 7.51 21.98
N LEU A 46 -8.43 8.14 23.07
CA LEU A 46 -8.49 9.60 23.17
C LEU A 46 -7.10 10.23 23.02
N VAL A 47 -6.10 9.73 23.74
CA VAL A 47 -4.73 10.24 23.67
C VAL A 47 -4.18 10.14 22.24
N MET A 48 -4.29 8.98 21.59
CA MET A 48 -3.79 8.80 20.23
C MET A 48 -4.59 9.59 19.20
N TYR A 49 -5.91 9.68 19.36
CA TYR A 49 -6.74 10.46 18.47
C TYR A 49 -6.34 11.93 18.46
N VAL A 50 -6.07 12.52 19.64
CA VAL A 50 -5.57 13.89 19.74
C VAL A 50 -4.21 14.04 19.06
N ILE A 51 -3.25 13.15 19.35
CA ILE A 51 -1.90 13.18 18.74
C ILE A 51 -2.00 13.09 17.21
N LEU A 52 -2.76 12.13 16.69
CA LEU A 52 -2.90 11.91 15.25
C LEU A 52 -3.68 13.04 14.55
N SER A 53 -4.70 13.59 15.21
CA SER A 53 -5.47 14.72 14.68
C SER A 53 -4.63 15.99 14.61
N LEU A 54 -3.85 16.30 15.65
CA LEU A 54 -2.91 17.42 15.64
C LEU A 54 -1.83 17.20 14.58
N ARG A 55 -1.25 16.00 14.48
CA ARG A 55 -0.28 15.67 13.42
C ARG A 55 -0.89 15.90 12.03
N LYS A 56 -2.13 15.46 11.79
CA LYS A 56 -2.84 15.66 10.53
C LYS A 56 -3.08 17.15 10.24
N PHE A 57 -3.45 17.92 11.25
CA PHE A 57 -3.72 19.36 11.12
C PHE A 57 -2.46 20.17 10.83
N PHE A 58 -1.34 19.84 11.48
CA PHE A 58 -0.07 20.58 11.31
C PHE A 58 0.80 20.10 10.16
N LYS A 59 0.56 18.89 9.61
CA LYS A 59 1.36 18.36 8.50
C LYS A 59 1.04 19.11 7.22
N LYS A 60 1.97 19.97 6.80
CA LYS A 60 1.97 20.60 5.48
C LYS A 60 2.65 19.68 4.47
N VAL A 61 2.02 19.48 3.32
CA VAL A 61 2.57 18.73 2.20
C VAL A 61 3.10 19.74 1.18
N PRO A 62 4.39 19.74 0.84
CA PRO A 62 4.94 20.59 -0.21
C PRO A 62 4.22 20.37 -1.56
N ALA A 63 4.15 21.40 -2.40
CA ALA A 63 3.49 21.31 -3.70
C ALA A 63 4.11 20.23 -4.62
N ASP A 64 5.42 20.06 -4.55
CA ASP A 64 6.20 19.09 -5.33
C ASP A 64 6.33 17.71 -4.67
N TYR A 65 5.64 17.50 -3.54
CA TYR A 65 5.78 16.28 -2.74
C TYR A 65 5.48 15.03 -3.57
N PHE A 66 4.36 15.01 -4.29
CA PHE A 66 3.99 13.84 -5.08
C PHE A 66 4.87 13.66 -6.33
N GLU A 67 5.37 14.75 -6.93
CA GLU A 67 6.29 14.65 -8.06
C GLU A 67 7.61 13.98 -7.66
N LYS A 68 8.10 14.27 -6.46
CA LYS A 68 9.30 13.63 -5.88
C LYS A 68 9.06 12.16 -5.56
N LEU A 69 7.84 11.78 -5.21
CA LEU A 69 7.48 10.42 -4.84
C LEU A 69 7.14 9.53 -6.04
N ASP A 70 6.70 10.09 -7.15
CA ASP A 70 6.21 9.31 -8.29
C ASP A 70 7.33 8.88 -9.25
N LYS A 71 8.39 8.32 -8.67
CA LYS A 71 9.60 7.81 -9.35
C LYS A 71 10.30 6.78 -8.46
N PRO A 72 11.25 5.98 -8.98
CA PRO A 72 12.06 5.12 -8.13
C PRO A 72 12.72 5.89 -6.99
N GLN A 73 12.55 5.42 -5.77
CA GLN A 73 13.07 6.04 -4.55
C GLN A 73 14.43 5.46 -4.17
N GLN A 74 15.15 6.11 -3.25
CA GLN A 74 16.33 5.49 -2.68
C GLN A 74 15.93 4.41 -1.67
N LEU A 75 16.45 3.20 -1.82
CA LEU A 75 16.24 2.14 -0.83
C LEU A 75 17.01 2.48 0.46
N SER A 76 16.34 2.30 1.60
CA SER A 76 16.99 2.29 2.92
C SER A 76 18.11 1.23 2.94
N PRO A 77 19.20 1.41 3.70
CA PRO A 77 20.32 0.44 3.77
C PRO A 77 19.92 -0.91 4.41
N THR A 78 18.71 -1.02 4.92
CA THR A 78 18.18 -2.22 5.56
C THR A 78 17.91 -3.32 4.52
N PRO A 79 18.24 -4.60 4.80
CA PRO A 79 18.01 -5.71 3.88
C PRO A 79 16.54 -5.90 3.46
N LYS A 80 15.61 -5.44 4.31
CA LYS A 80 14.16 -5.52 4.08
C LYS A 80 13.59 -4.25 3.44
N ALA A 81 14.43 -3.34 2.95
CA ALA A 81 13.96 -2.17 2.23
C ALA A 81 13.22 -2.60 0.96
N ALA A 82 12.15 -1.88 0.63
CA ALA A 82 11.38 -2.10 -0.57
C ALA A 82 10.86 -0.77 -1.12
N ASP A 83 10.84 -0.70 -2.45
CA ASP A 83 10.16 0.33 -3.22
C ASP A 83 9.32 -0.37 -4.28
N ALA A 84 8.01 -0.32 -4.11
CA ALA A 84 7.07 -1.09 -4.88
C ALA A 84 6.05 -0.23 -5.61
N VAL A 85 5.72 -0.64 -6.83
CA VAL A 85 4.60 -0.12 -7.62
C VAL A 85 3.68 -1.27 -7.99
N TYR A 86 2.38 -1.03 -7.90
CA TYR A 86 1.36 -2.02 -8.19
C TYR A 86 0.26 -1.40 -9.01
N PHE A 87 -0.27 -2.18 -9.95
CA PHE A 87 -1.37 -1.83 -10.84
C PHE A 87 -2.37 -2.98 -10.80
N ASN A 88 -3.60 -2.66 -10.41
CA ASN A 88 -4.70 -3.61 -10.34
C ASN A 88 -5.80 -3.19 -11.31
N GLY A 89 -5.65 -3.61 -12.57
CA GLY A 89 -6.58 -3.31 -13.65
C GLY A 89 -7.61 -4.41 -13.86
N VAL A 90 -8.90 -4.08 -13.78
CA VAL A 90 -10.02 -4.98 -14.12
C VAL A 90 -11.17 -4.23 -14.80
N ASN A 91 -11.93 -4.89 -15.67
CA ASN A 91 -13.17 -4.35 -16.23
C ASN A 91 -14.39 -5.21 -15.87
N ASN A 92 -15.58 -4.72 -16.23
CA ASN A 92 -16.86 -5.40 -15.95
C ASN A 92 -17.04 -6.75 -16.69
N LYS A 93 -16.18 -7.07 -17.66
CA LYS A 93 -16.13 -8.39 -18.33
C LYS A 93 -15.22 -9.38 -17.61
N GLY A 94 -14.56 -8.95 -16.53
CA GLY A 94 -13.58 -9.77 -15.81
C GLY A 94 -12.30 -10.00 -16.60
N GLU A 95 -11.97 -9.12 -17.54
CA GLU A 95 -10.65 -9.02 -18.17
C GLU A 95 -9.75 -8.20 -17.25
N CYS A 96 -8.45 -8.51 -17.22
CA CYS A 96 -7.53 -7.88 -16.29
C CYS A 96 -6.11 -7.73 -16.83
N LEU A 97 -5.43 -6.72 -16.30
CA LEU A 97 -3.98 -6.55 -16.34
C LEU A 97 -3.55 -6.15 -14.94
N ILE A 98 -2.97 -7.10 -14.23
CA ILE A 98 -2.52 -6.91 -12.84
C ILE A 98 -1.01 -7.10 -12.81
N HIS A 99 -0.32 -6.11 -12.30
CA HIS A 99 1.13 -6.09 -12.30
C HIS A 99 1.65 -5.50 -10.99
N GLY A 100 2.61 -6.15 -10.35
CA GLY A 100 3.30 -5.61 -9.19
C GLY A 100 4.79 -5.84 -9.29
N THR A 101 5.57 -4.81 -9.00
CA THR A 101 7.03 -4.91 -8.84
C THR A 101 7.47 -4.26 -7.54
N ALA A 102 8.42 -4.87 -6.85
CA ALA A 102 9.06 -4.32 -5.66
C ALA A 102 10.59 -4.43 -5.79
N ARG A 103 11.26 -3.28 -5.91
CA ARG A 103 12.72 -3.21 -5.91
C ARG A 103 13.25 -3.47 -4.50
N ARG A 104 14.28 -4.31 -4.42
CA ARG A 104 15.04 -4.60 -3.22
C ARG A 104 16.54 -4.50 -3.51
N HIS A 105 17.36 -4.74 -2.50
CA HIS A 105 18.81 -4.81 -2.68
C HIS A 105 19.19 -6.04 -3.50
N GLY A 106 19.61 -5.82 -4.75
CA GLY A 106 20.12 -6.86 -5.65
C GLY A 106 19.06 -7.72 -6.35
N LEU A 107 17.77 -7.45 -6.13
CA LEU A 107 16.67 -8.19 -6.75
C LEU A 107 15.41 -7.34 -6.89
N ILE A 108 14.50 -7.77 -7.76
CA ILE A 108 13.14 -7.23 -7.90
C ILE A 108 12.17 -8.38 -7.68
N ASP A 109 11.20 -8.20 -6.77
CA ASP A 109 10.04 -9.08 -6.73
C ASP A 109 9.06 -8.62 -7.81
N GLY A 110 8.57 -9.51 -8.68
CA GLY A 110 7.69 -9.18 -9.78
C GLY A 110 6.59 -10.21 -10.00
N PHE A 111 5.41 -9.76 -10.38
CA PHE A 111 4.35 -10.61 -10.92
C PHE A 111 3.52 -9.88 -11.97
N LEU A 112 2.98 -10.65 -12.91
CA LEU A 112 2.10 -10.18 -13.97
C LEU A 112 1.00 -11.22 -14.17
N TYR A 113 -0.24 -10.74 -14.23
CA TYR A 113 -1.42 -11.49 -14.62
C TYR A 113 -2.13 -10.76 -15.74
N LEU A 114 -2.54 -11.51 -16.76
CA LEU A 114 -3.24 -10.99 -17.93
C LEU A 114 -4.42 -11.91 -18.22
N LYS A 115 -5.60 -11.33 -18.43
CA LYS A 115 -6.76 -12.05 -18.93
C LYS A 115 -7.49 -11.20 -19.96
N ILE A 116 -7.61 -11.73 -21.17
CA ILE A 116 -8.38 -11.15 -22.26
C ILE A 116 -9.36 -12.23 -22.72
N ASN A 117 -10.67 -11.96 -22.63
CA ASN A 117 -11.65 -13.03 -22.88
C ASN A 117 -11.62 -13.47 -24.35
N ALA A 118 -11.34 -12.55 -25.26
CA ALA A 118 -11.28 -12.82 -26.70
C ALA A 118 -10.10 -13.73 -27.14
N SER A 119 -9.10 -13.97 -26.27
CA SER A 119 -8.03 -14.94 -26.59
C SER A 119 -8.42 -16.38 -26.27
N GLU A 120 -9.48 -16.60 -25.48
CA GLU A 120 -9.95 -17.92 -25.03
C GLU A 120 -8.95 -18.73 -24.17
N LEU A 121 -7.77 -18.18 -23.84
CA LEU A 121 -6.70 -18.82 -23.05
C LEU A 121 -6.93 -18.78 -21.53
N GLY A 122 -7.95 -18.06 -21.06
CA GLY A 122 -8.17 -17.83 -19.64
C GLY A 122 -7.14 -16.88 -19.01
N LEU A 123 -6.67 -17.20 -17.80
CA LEU A 123 -5.71 -16.37 -17.06
C LEU A 123 -4.28 -16.76 -17.44
N LEU A 124 -3.51 -15.79 -17.92
CA LEU A 124 -2.08 -15.90 -18.17
C LEU A 124 -1.30 -15.30 -17.00
N GLU A 125 -0.18 -15.93 -16.66
CA GLU A 125 0.69 -15.53 -15.55
C GLU A 125 2.18 -15.69 -15.91
N LEU A 126 3.08 -15.00 -15.19
CA LEU A 126 4.51 -15.18 -15.38
C LEU A 126 4.92 -16.64 -15.17
N THR A 127 5.85 -17.11 -16.00
CA THR A 127 6.41 -18.46 -15.91
C THR A 127 7.20 -18.73 -14.64
N THR A 128 7.65 -17.69 -13.92
CA THR A 128 8.39 -17.81 -12.65
C THR A 128 7.48 -18.07 -11.46
N LEU A 129 6.17 -17.76 -11.56
CA LEU A 129 5.27 -17.91 -10.42
C LEU A 129 5.22 -19.37 -9.93
N PRO A 130 5.04 -19.63 -8.63
CA PRO A 130 4.78 -18.66 -7.56
C PRO A 130 6.03 -17.91 -7.07
N ASP A 131 7.22 -18.17 -7.60
CA ASP A 131 8.40 -17.38 -7.26
C ASP A 131 8.33 -16.02 -7.94
N THR A 132 8.28 -14.99 -7.11
CA THR A 132 8.27 -13.60 -7.54
C THR A 132 9.67 -13.00 -7.61
N SER A 133 10.68 -13.66 -7.04
CA SER A 133 12.02 -13.08 -6.90
C SER A 133 12.76 -13.17 -8.23
N GLN A 134 13.16 -12.03 -8.77
CA GLN A 134 13.85 -11.94 -10.06
C GLN A 134 15.14 -11.15 -9.91
N ILE A 135 16.19 -11.62 -10.59
CA ILE A 135 17.45 -10.87 -10.68
C ILE A 135 17.20 -9.65 -11.57
N MET A 136 17.76 -8.50 -11.18
CA MET A 136 17.62 -7.28 -11.96
C MET A 136 18.30 -7.46 -13.34
N ASP A 137 17.56 -7.19 -14.41
CA ASP A 137 18.07 -7.35 -15.79
C ASP A 137 19.17 -6.33 -16.12
N THR A 138 19.25 -5.23 -15.37
CA THR A 138 20.25 -4.17 -15.54
C THR A 138 20.73 -3.67 -14.18
N SER A 139 21.90 -3.03 -14.15
CA SER A 139 22.38 -2.26 -12.97
C SER A 139 21.54 -1.02 -12.65
N GLY A 140 20.40 -0.84 -13.34
CA GLY A 140 19.53 0.31 -13.25
C GLY A 140 18.75 0.37 -11.94
N THR A 141 18.32 1.59 -11.61
CA THR A 141 17.42 1.88 -10.48
C THR A 141 15.95 1.82 -10.88
N GLY A 142 15.60 1.29 -12.05
CA GLY A 142 14.23 1.22 -12.56
C GLY A 142 13.41 0.06 -11.99
N TYR A 143 12.12 0.04 -12.33
CA TYR A 143 11.22 -1.10 -12.09
C TYR A 143 11.27 -2.04 -13.31
N GLU A 144 12.38 -2.75 -13.48
CA GLU A 144 12.67 -3.54 -14.69
C GLU A 144 13.24 -4.93 -14.34
N ALA A 145 12.49 -6.00 -14.63
CA ALA A 145 12.91 -7.39 -14.43
C ALA A 145 12.03 -8.37 -15.23
N ALA A 146 12.61 -9.49 -15.69
CA ALA A 146 11.95 -10.56 -16.45
C ALA A 146 11.04 -10.05 -17.58
N GLY A 147 11.56 -9.11 -18.37
CA GLY A 147 10.86 -8.53 -19.52
C GLY A 147 9.80 -7.50 -19.17
N ILE A 148 9.52 -7.26 -17.88
CA ILE A 148 8.67 -6.18 -17.39
C ILE A 148 9.51 -4.90 -17.32
N LYS A 149 8.91 -3.77 -17.71
CA LYS A 149 9.44 -2.44 -17.45
C LYS A 149 8.32 -1.45 -17.14
N VAL A 150 8.50 -0.68 -16.06
CA VAL A 150 7.54 0.32 -15.61
C VAL A 150 8.22 1.68 -15.43
N VAL A 151 7.65 2.71 -16.06
CA VAL A 151 8.22 4.06 -16.08
C VAL A 151 7.14 5.12 -15.86
N ALA A 152 7.37 6.04 -14.92
CA ALA A 152 6.58 7.24 -14.77
C ALA A 152 6.90 8.21 -15.93
N LEU A 153 5.93 8.47 -16.80
CA LEU A 153 6.08 9.43 -17.90
C LEU A 153 5.77 10.86 -17.45
N LYS A 154 4.71 11.00 -16.64
CA LYS A 154 4.32 12.26 -16.00
C LYS A 154 3.86 11.96 -14.58
N PRO A 155 4.52 12.51 -13.55
CA PRO A 155 4.15 12.27 -12.17
C PRO A 155 2.67 12.47 -11.89
N MET A 156 2.09 11.54 -11.14
CA MET A 156 0.70 11.45 -10.71
C MET A 156 -0.33 11.44 -11.84
N LYS A 157 0.11 11.27 -13.08
CA LYS A 157 -0.74 11.37 -14.27
C LYS A 157 -0.59 10.17 -15.18
N THR A 158 0.64 9.85 -15.61
CA THR A 158 0.85 8.89 -16.69
C THR A 158 2.02 7.96 -16.39
N TRP A 159 1.76 6.67 -16.50
CA TRP A 159 2.76 5.61 -16.36
C TRP A 159 2.70 4.68 -17.57
N LYS A 160 3.87 4.26 -18.07
CA LYS A 160 4.01 3.25 -19.11
C LYS A 160 4.43 1.94 -18.48
N ILE A 161 3.72 0.87 -18.83
CA ILE A 161 3.99 -0.50 -18.44
C ILE A 161 4.23 -1.27 -19.73
N THR A 162 5.39 -1.92 -19.84
CA THR A 162 5.72 -2.77 -20.98
C THR A 162 6.10 -4.15 -20.50
N PHE A 163 5.73 -5.17 -21.27
CA PHE A 163 6.17 -6.54 -21.07
C PHE A 163 6.55 -7.16 -22.41
N ASN A 164 7.65 -7.90 -22.45
CA ASN A 164 7.98 -8.78 -23.58
C ASN A 164 8.55 -10.09 -23.03
N GLY A 165 7.88 -11.20 -23.30
CA GLY A 165 8.31 -12.52 -22.86
C GLY A 165 7.21 -13.55 -22.94
N LYS A 166 7.44 -14.70 -22.31
CA LYS A 166 6.45 -15.78 -22.26
C LYS A 166 5.56 -15.65 -21.04
N LEU A 167 4.26 -15.85 -21.24
CA LEU A 167 3.31 -16.14 -20.17
C LEU A 167 2.80 -17.57 -20.31
N ARG A 168 2.40 -18.16 -19.19
CA ARG A 168 1.75 -19.48 -19.18
C ARG A 168 0.29 -19.37 -18.77
N GLU A 169 -0.53 -20.33 -19.17
CA GLU A 169 -1.87 -20.45 -18.62
C GLU A 169 -1.82 -20.89 -17.15
N ALA A 170 -2.61 -20.25 -16.29
CA ALA A 170 -2.69 -20.59 -14.87
C ALA A 170 -3.30 -21.99 -14.63
N LYS A 171 -4.19 -22.44 -15.54
CA LYS A 171 -4.83 -23.77 -15.49
C LYS A 171 -3.97 -24.87 -16.10
N ASN A 172 -3.17 -24.55 -17.11
CA ASN A 172 -2.30 -25.48 -17.81
C ASN A 172 -0.88 -24.90 -17.90
N LYS A 173 -0.03 -25.24 -16.93
CA LYS A 173 1.29 -24.62 -16.77
C LYS A 173 2.28 -24.95 -17.90
N ASP A 174 1.99 -25.97 -18.70
CA ASP A 174 2.80 -26.38 -19.85
C ASP A 174 2.47 -25.57 -21.13
N SER A 175 1.33 -24.87 -21.14
CA SER A 175 0.92 -24.00 -22.24
C SER A 175 1.62 -22.65 -22.12
N LEU A 176 2.49 -22.33 -23.08
CA LEU A 176 3.28 -21.11 -23.12
C LEU A 176 2.91 -20.28 -24.35
N HIS A 177 2.76 -18.98 -24.14
CA HIS A 177 2.40 -18.02 -25.19
C HIS A 177 3.44 -16.90 -25.23
N GLU A 178 3.83 -16.50 -26.44
CA GLU A 178 4.65 -15.32 -26.65
C GLU A 178 3.79 -14.07 -26.50
N VAL A 179 4.10 -13.23 -25.53
CA VAL A 179 3.29 -12.07 -25.17
C VAL A 179 4.11 -10.78 -25.20
N SER A 180 3.57 -9.77 -25.88
CA SER A 180 4.03 -8.38 -25.82
C SER A 180 2.91 -7.50 -25.30
N ILE A 181 3.21 -6.62 -24.35
CA ILE A 181 2.27 -5.66 -23.78
C ILE A 181 2.89 -4.28 -23.88
N GLU A 182 2.14 -3.35 -24.43
CA GLU A 182 2.35 -1.92 -24.25
C GLU A 182 1.09 -1.30 -23.64
N ALA A 183 1.21 -0.87 -22.38
CA ALA A 183 0.10 -0.34 -21.61
C ALA A 183 0.42 1.06 -21.06
N ILE A 184 -0.58 1.94 -21.11
CA ILE A 184 -0.51 3.27 -20.55
C ILE A 184 -1.59 3.40 -19.48
N TYR A 185 -1.15 3.64 -18.25
CA TYR A 185 -1.99 4.09 -17.16
C TYR A 185 -2.13 5.62 -17.24
N THR A 186 -3.35 6.12 -17.14
CA THR A 186 -3.64 7.55 -17.01
C THR A 186 -4.61 7.83 -15.86
N SER A 187 -4.40 8.93 -15.14
CA SER A 187 -5.34 9.39 -14.12
C SER A 187 -5.41 10.90 -14.00
N ASP A 188 -6.65 11.38 -13.87
CA ASP A 188 -6.96 12.77 -13.50
C ASP A 188 -7.45 12.87 -12.06
N LYS A 189 -7.56 11.73 -11.37
CA LYS A 189 -8.15 11.61 -10.05
C LYS A 189 -7.16 11.99 -8.96
N PRO A 190 -7.63 12.52 -7.82
CA PRO A 190 -6.76 12.78 -6.68
C PRO A 190 -6.19 11.46 -6.14
N CYS A 191 -4.94 11.50 -5.72
CA CYS A 191 -4.35 10.41 -4.97
C CYS A 191 -4.78 10.45 -3.50
N PHE A 192 -4.69 9.30 -2.85
CA PHE A 192 -4.88 9.15 -1.43
C PHE A 192 -3.56 8.75 -0.78
N ASN A 193 -3.00 9.68 -0.04
CA ASN A 193 -1.78 9.49 0.74
C ASN A 193 -2.13 9.01 2.14
N TYR A 194 -1.72 7.79 2.47
CA TYR A 194 -1.99 7.18 3.76
C TYR A 194 -1.32 7.90 4.92
N GLU A 195 -0.24 8.66 4.68
CA GLU A 195 0.42 9.38 5.76
C GLU A 195 -0.32 10.65 6.21
N THR A 196 -1.17 11.21 5.35
CA THR A 196 -1.82 12.52 5.58
C THR A 196 -3.34 12.41 5.63
N GLN A 197 -3.92 11.47 4.88
CA GLN A 197 -5.37 11.38 4.70
C GLN A 197 -6.01 10.27 5.53
N MET A 198 -5.23 9.36 6.14
CA MET A 198 -5.77 8.35 7.05
C MET A 198 -6.65 8.97 8.14
N GLU A 199 -7.68 8.23 8.52
CA GLU A 199 -8.68 8.63 9.51
C GLU A 199 -8.10 8.40 10.93
N PRO A 200 -7.89 9.48 11.72
CA PRO A 200 -7.20 9.38 13.02
C PRO A 200 -7.90 8.47 14.05
N TRP A 201 -9.24 8.42 14.05
CA TRP A 201 -10.02 7.66 15.03
C TRP A 201 -9.85 6.15 14.87
N ASN A 202 -9.91 5.63 13.65
CA ASN A 202 -9.68 4.23 13.34
C ASN A 202 -8.24 3.81 13.66
N MET A 203 -7.26 4.67 13.32
CA MET A 203 -5.87 4.43 13.68
C MET A 203 -5.67 4.41 15.21
N ALA A 204 -6.25 5.37 15.93
CA ALA A 204 -6.20 5.44 17.39
C ALA A 204 -6.82 4.19 18.04
N LYS A 205 -7.96 3.71 17.54
CA LYS A 205 -8.58 2.46 17.98
C LYS A 205 -7.67 1.24 17.82
N ASN A 206 -6.95 1.14 16.70
CA ASN A 206 -6.00 0.04 16.45
C ASN A 206 -4.80 0.11 17.40
N ILE A 207 -4.19 1.29 17.55
CA ILE A 207 -3.04 1.49 18.45
C ILE A 207 -3.42 1.26 19.92
N ALA A 208 -4.66 1.58 20.30
CA ALA A 208 -5.14 1.41 21.67
C ALA A 208 -5.27 -0.05 22.12
N TYR A 209 -5.38 -0.99 21.18
CA TYR A 209 -5.37 -2.42 21.50
C TYR A 209 -3.97 -2.90 21.93
N GLU A 210 -2.92 -2.22 21.50
CA GLU A 210 -1.55 -2.68 21.70
C GLU A 210 -0.97 -2.32 23.08
N LYS A 211 0.05 -3.08 23.48
CA LYS A 211 0.86 -2.76 24.65
C LYS A 211 1.77 -1.59 24.32
N TRP A 212 1.45 -0.42 24.88
CA TRP A 212 2.30 0.74 24.74
C TRP A 212 3.60 0.51 25.47
N SER A 213 4.69 0.67 24.75
CA SER A 213 6.04 0.55 25.24
C SER A 213 6.96 1.25 24.26
N ARG A 214 8.16 1.61 24.70
CA ARG A 214 9.18 2.17 23.81
C ARG A 214 9.42 1.27 22.59
N LYS A 215 9.61 -0.03 22.82
CA LYS A 215 9.80 -1.04 21.76
C LYS A 215 8.63 -1.09 20.76
N TYR A 216 7.39 -0.98 21.25
CA TYR A 216 6.22 -0.94 20.36
C TYR A 216 6.26 0.27 19.43
N PHE A 217 6.52 1.48 19.95
CA PHE A 217 6.58 2.68 19.13
C PHE A 217 7.82 2.74 18.22
N GLU A 218 8.94 2.17 18.65
CA GLU A 218 10.12 1.96 17.80
C GLU A 218 9.79 1.03 16.63
N ASN A 219 9.13 -0.11 16.90
CA ASN A 219 8.67 -1.01 15.85
C ASN A 219 7.69 -0.32 14.89
N PHE A 220 6.71 0.40 15.44
CA PHE A 220 5.73 1.16 14.66
C PHE A 220 6.41 2.14 13.70
N ASN A 221 7.42 2.87 14.19
CA ASN A 221 8.19 3.81 13.38
C ASN A 221 9.06 3.10 12.33
N ASN A 222 9.67 1.97 12.67
CA ASN A 222 10.52 1.21 11.75
C ASN A 222 9.72 0.53 10.62
N HIS A 223 8.45 0.23 10.85
CA HIS A 223 7.52 -0.32 9.85
C HIS A 223 6.66 0.77 9.20
N HIS A 224 6.95 2.05 9.47
CA HIS A 224 6.35 3.15 8.74
C HIS A 224 6.68 2.99 7.26
N GLN A 225 5.64 3.10 6.43
CA GLN A 225 5.76 3.07 4.99
C GLN A 225 5.16 4.34 4.43
N LEU A 226 5.84 4.91 3.45
CA LEU A 226 5.21 5.84 2.55
C LEU A 226 4.32 5.03 1.61
N HIS A 227 3.04 5.39 1.53
CA HIS A 227 2.08 4.66 0.71
C HIS A 227 1.01 5.61 0.20
N TYR A 228 0.75 5.56 -1.09
CA TYR A 228 -0.39 6.24 -1.68
C TYR A 228 -0.99 5.40 -2.81
N GLU A 229 -2.27 5.68 -3.04
CA GLU A 229 -3.07 5.01 -4.05
C GLU A 229 -3.75 6.03 -4.96
N GLN A 230 -3.95 5.67 -6.22
CA GLN A 230 -4.62 6.51 -7.19
C GLN A 230 -5.39 5.63 -8.17
N PHE A 231 -6.69 5.91 -8.32
CA PHE A 231 -7.49 5.29 -9.37
C PHE A 231 -7.28 5.96 -10.72
N GLY A 232 -7.35 5.20 -11.79
CA GLY A 232 -7.20 5.64 -13.16
C GLY A 232 -7.67 4.55 -14.13
N VAL A 233 -7.18 4.63 -15.35
CA VAL A 233 -7.52 3.69 -16.43
C VAL A 233 -6.23 3.19 -17.06
N VAL A 234 -6.18 1.91 -17.39
CA VAL A 234 -5.12 1.34 -18.24
C VAL A 234 -5.69 0.99 -19.60
N LYS A 235 -5.06 1.52 -20.64
CA LYS A 235 -5.26 1.10 -22.04
C LYS A 235 -4.03 0.35 -22.49
N ALA A 236 -4.20 -0.87 -23.00
CA ALA A 236 -3.09 -1.70 -23.45
C ALA A 236 -3.32 -2.25 -24.85
N ASN A 237 -2.26 -2.23 -25.65
CA ASN A 237 -2.12 -3.07 -26.84
C ASN A 237 -1.35 -4.32 -26.42
N VAL A 238 -1.94 -5.48 -26.71
CA VAL A 238 -1.41 -6.77 -26.30
C VAL A 238 -1.31 -7.67 -27.51
N THR A 239 -0.14 -8.25 -27.74
CA THR A 239 0.06 -9.27 -28.76
C THR A 239 0.27 -10.61 -28.07
N ILE A 240 -0.51 -11.63 -28.44
CA ILE A 240 -0.37 -13.02 -27.95
C ILE A 240 -0.23 -13.90 -29.19
N ASP A 241 0.89 -14.62 -29.32
CA ASP A 241 1.18 -15.52 -30.45
C ASP A 241 0.92 -14.87 -31.83
N LYS A 242 1.36 -13.60 -31.97
CA LYS A 242 1.19 -12.74 -33.16
C LYS A 242 -0.22 -12.21 -33.42
N GLN A 243 -1.19 -12.55 -32.58
CA GLN A 243 -2.53 -11.97 -32.64
C GLN A 243 -2.64 -10.76 -31.73
N GLU A 244 -3.24 -9.67 -32.24
CA GLU A 244 -3.38 -8.42 -31.51
C GLU A 244 -4.72 -8.33 -30.77
N TYR A 245 -4.66 -7.77 -29.57
CA TYR A 245 -5.77 -7.53 -28.68
C TYR A 245 -5.66 -6.13 -28.08
N ARG A 246 -6.80 -5.56 -27.71
CA ARG A 246 -6.88 -4.30 -26.96
C ARG A 246 -7.56 -4.55 -25.63
N LEU A 247 -6.97 -4.00 -24.59
CA LEU A 247 -7.51 -4.06 -23.23
C LEU A 247 -7.74 -2.64 -22.70
N ASN A 248 -8.90 -2.43 -22.08
CA ASN A 248 -9.24 -1.19 -21.39
C ASN A 248 -9.85 -1.57 -20.04
N VAL A 249 -9.20 -1.16 -18.96
CA VAL A 249 -9.56 -1.56 -17.59
C VAL A 249 -9.48 -0.39 -16.63
N ASP A 250 -10.41 -0.33 -15.68
CA ASP A 250 -10.27 0.54 -14.52
C ASP A 250 -9.16 0.00 -13.65
N CYS A 251 -8.26 0.87 -13.22
CA CYS A 251 -7.03 0.46 -12.56
C CYS A 251 -6.78 1.29 -11.30
N LEU A 252 -6.54 0.60 -10.20
CA LEU A 252 -5.88 1.22 -9.06
C LEU A 252 -4.37 1.07 -9.23
N ARG A 253 -3.65 2.19 -9.11
CA ARG A 253 -2.21 2.19 -8.92
C ARG A 253 -1.86 2.46 -7.46
N ASP A 254 -0.95 1.68 -6.91
CA ASP A 254 -0.28 1.99 -5.65
C ASP A 254 1.23 2.21 -5.85
N HIS A 255 1.80 2.98 -4.94
CA HIS A 255 3.24 3.07 -4.74
C HIS A 255 3.53 3.05 -3.24
N SER A 256 4.40 2.13 -2.84
CA SER A 256 4.78 1.89 -1.45
C SER A 256 6.29 1.86 -1.27
N VAL A 257 6.81 2.64 -0.32
CA VAL A 257 8.25 2.70 0.00
C VAL A 257 8.41 2.46 1.49
N ALA A 258 9.21 1.47 1.84
CA ALA A 258 9.38 1.04 3.22
C ALA A 258 10.84 0.70 3.52
N SER A 259 11.30 1.07 4.72
CA SER A 259 12.60 0.63 5.22
C SER A 259 12.56 -0.85 5.66
N HIS A 260 11.41 -1.33 6.12
CA HIS A 260 11.21 -2.72 6.53
C HIS A 260 9.88 -3.25 5.98
N ARG A 261 9.92 -3.95 4.85
CA ARG A 261 8.76 -4.64 4.26
C ARG A 261 8.98 -6.15 4.27
N ASP A 262 8.17 -6.82 5.08
CA ASP A 262 8.14 -8.28 5.20
C ASP A 262 6.70 -8.78 5.14
N TRP A 263 6.34 -9.48 4.07
CA TRP A 263 5.02 -10.06 3.91
C TRP A 263 4.72 -11.16 4.94
N GLY A 264 5.74 -11.84 5.48
CA GLY A 264 5.59 -12.81 6.55
C GLY A 264 5.15 -12.20 7.89
N SER A 265 5.24 -10.88 8.04
CA SER A 265 4.71 -10.18 9.23
C SER A 265 3.18 -10.01 9.20
N PHE A 266 2.55 -10.17 8.05
CA PHE A 266 1.11 -10.05 7.89
C PHE A 266 0.46 -11.39 8.23
N GLU A 267 -0.39 -11.40 9.24
CA GLU A 267 -1.16 -12.59 9.61
C GLU A 267 -2.34 -12.80 8.68
N ARG A 268 -3.08 -11.71 8.41
CA ARG A 268 -4.26 -11.69 7.56
C ARG A 268 -4.44 -10.29 7.00
N TYR A 269 -4.83 -10.21 5.74
CA TYR A 269 -5.29 -8.97 5.16
C TYR A 269 -6.37 -9.24 4.12
N ILE A 270 -7.23 -8.27 3.92
CA ILE A 270 -8.21 -8.22 2.83
C ILE A 270 -8.16 -6.80 2.30
N LEU A 271 -7.96 -6.64 1.00
CA LEU A 271 -7.98 -5.36 0.32
C LEU A 271 -8.95 -5.49 -0.86
N HIS A 272 -9.92 -4.59 -0.92
CA HIS A 272 -10.85 -4.48 -2.02
C HIS A 272 -10.70 -3.10 -2.64
N TRP A 273 -10.48 -3.07 -3.95
CA TRP A 273 -10.58 -1.87 -4.75
C TRP A 273 -11.79 -2.03 -5.66
N ILE A 274 -12.69 -1.06 -5.60
CA ILE A 274 -14.01 -1.13 -6.21
C ILE A 274 -14.18 0.08 -7.11
N SER A 275 -14.46 -0.15 -8.38
CA SER A 275 -14.89 0.86 -9.34
C SER A 275 -16.36 0.64 -9.65
N MET A 276 -17.16 1.69 -9.57
CA MET A 276 -18.61 1.64 -9.80
C MET A 276 -18.96 2.28 -11.14
N GLU A 277 -20.06 1.85 -11.76
CA GLU A 277 -20.54 2.38 -13.04
C GLU A 277 -20.86 3.88 -12.99
N ASN A 278 -21.24 4.40 -11.81
CA ASN A 278 -21.48 5.83 -11.60
C ASN A 278 -20.18 6.67 -11.49
N GLY A 279 -19.01 6.04 -11.64
CA GLY A 279 -17.70 6.68 -11.54
C GLY A 279 -17.15 6.81 -10.12
N ASP A 280 -17.88 6.34 -9.10
CA ASP A 280 -17.35 6.25 -7.74
C ASP A 280 -16.27 5.16 -7.65
N HIS A 281 -15.29 5.40 -6.79
CA HIS A 281 -14.23 4.45 -6.48
C HIS A 281 -14.11 4.26 -4.96
N PHE A 282 -13.69 3.07 -4.53
CA PHE A 282 -13.50 2.77 -3.11
C PHE A 282 -12.29 1.85 -2.91
N ALA A 283 -11.46 2.15 -1.92
CA ALA A 283 -10.53 1.20 -1.33
C ALA A 283 -11.04 0.85 0.07
N LEU A 284 -11.23 -0.46 0.32
CA LEU A 284 -11.64 -1.02 1.59
C LEU A 284 -10.60 -2.03 2.03
N GLY A 285 -9.96 -1.79 3.16
CA GLY A 285 -8.93 -2.66 3.69
C GLY A 285 -9.26 -3.26 5.05
N MET A 286 -8.55 -4.32 5.40
CA MET A 286 -8.36 -4.74 6.77
C MET A 286 -7.02 -5.44 6.82
N ILE A 287 -6.13 -4.99 7.71
CA ILE A 287 -4.77 -5.50 7.81
C ILE A 287 -4.50 -5.89 9.25
N CYS A 288 -4.01 -7.11 9.45
CA CYS A 288 -3.48 -7.60 10.71
C CYS A 288 -1.98 -7.86 10.54
N ASN A 289 -1.18 -6.94 11.07
CA ASN A 289 0.27 -7.07 11.18
C ASN A 289 0.61 -6.95 12.67
N PRO A 290 0.74 -8.07 13.41
CA PRO A 290 0.89 -8.04 14.87
C PRO A 290 2.09 -7.26 15.41
N ILE A 291 3.05 -6.91 14.55
CA ILE A 291 4.17 -6.06 14.93
C ILE A 291 3.72 -4.60 15.16
N CYS A 292 2.67 -4.16 14.46
CA CYS A 292 2.16 -2.78 14.51
C CYS A 292 0.68 -2.70 14.94
N TYR A 293 -0.17 -3.54 14.34
CA TYR A 293 -1.62 -3.59 14.53
C TYR A 293 -2.10 -5.05 14.50
N SER A 294 -2.41 -5.59 15.66
CA SER A 294 -2.84 -6.99 15.82
C SER A 294 -4.37 -7.14 15.76
N SER A 295 -5.16 -6.06 15.73
CA SER A 295 -6.62 -6.12 15.72
C SER A 295 -7.20 -6.05 14.31
N LYS A 296 -8.14 -6.95 14.01
CA LYS A 296 -9.02 -6.90 12.84
C LYS A 296 -10.07 -5.79 13.03
N SER A 297 -9.69 -4.54 12.85
CA SER A 297 -10.68 -3.48 12.65
C SER A 297 -10.74 -3.14 11.16
N PRO A 298 -11.90 -2.70 10.63
CA PRO A 298 -11.99 -2.19 9.27
C PRO A 298 -10.89 -1.15 9.05
N GLY A 299 -9.90 -1.54 8.26
CA GLY A 299 -8.80 -0.72 7.84
C GLY A 299 -9.27 0.13 6.69
N GLN A 300 -9.81 1.30 7.02
CA GLN A 300 -10.10 2.36 6.06
C GLN A 300 -11.31 2.09 5.17
N LYS A 301 -12.27 3.02 5.26
CA LYS A 301 -13.27 3.24 4.22
C LYS A 301 -12.78 4.43 3.41
N GLN A 302 -12.27 4.20 2.21
CA GLN A 302 -12.05 5.29 1.27
C GLN A 302 -13.32 5.43 0.44
N GLU A 303 -14.10 6.49 0.67
CA GLU A 303 -15.19 6.86 -0.21
C GLU A 303 -14.73 7.97 -1.15
N TYR A 304 -14.63 7.71 -2.46
CA TYR A 304 -14.52 8.78 -3.46
C TYR A 304 -15.88 9.42 -3.78
N ARG A 305 -16.83 9.42 -2.84
CA ARG A 305 -18.19 9.93 -3.10
C ARG A 305 -18.34 11.45 -3.10
N LYS A 306 -17.35 12.24 -2.65
CA LYS A 306 -17.56 13.70 -2.51
C LYS A 306 -16.32 14.58 -2.35
N TYR A 307 -15.40 14.57 -3.32
CA TYR A 307 -14.44 15.67 -3.50
C TYR A 307 -14.66 16.47 -4.80
N MET A 308 -15.81 16.30 -5.47
CA MET A 308 -16.20 17.09 -6.65
C MET A 308 -17.01 18.35 -6.32
N SER A 309 -16.83 18.93 -5.13
CA SER A 309 -17.46 20.21 -4.77
C SER A 309 -16.62 21.02 -3.77
N ALA A 310 -15.32 21.15 -4.04
CA ALA A 310 -14.53 22.25 -3.51
C ALA A 310 -13.80 22.87 -4.71
N PRO A 311 -14.14 24.11 -5.13
CA PRO A 311 -13.30 24.82 -6.08
C PRO A 311 -11.94 25.03 -5.41
N PHE A 312 -10.88 24.73 -6.14
CA PHE A 312 -9.55 25.21 -5.81
C PHE A 312 -9.64 26.74 -5.70
N GLY A 313 -9.48 27.26 -4.49
CA GLY A 313 -9.06 28.63 -4.24
C GLY A 313 -7.57 28.66 -4.01
#